data_AF-A0A9X6LWW9-F1
#
_entry.id   AF-A0A9X6LWW9-F1
#
_cell.length_a   1.000
_cell.length_b   1.000
_cell.length_c   1.000
_cell.angle_alpha   90.00
_cell.angle_beta   90.00
_cell.angle_gamma   90.00
#
_symmetry.space_group_name_H-M   'P 1'
#
loop_
_entity.id
_entity.type
_entity.pdbx_description
1 polymer ?
#
loop_
_entity_poly.entity_id
_entity_poly.type
_entity_poly.pdbx_seq_one_letter_code
_entity_poly.pdbx_strand_id
1 'polypeptide(L)'
;MLLNLIKRKNKSNGDITTNPLPATPTYKNLDFHSSNTDGVHKFKLSMTDGTGHSPHGLIIFTFKISKDISFSKKKIIIATNQVDYSHFELIPCSGIEKVSVEFKLNQINHFYDFSFCFKFRNQNLNLNSDSNQKHIIFFSGFIYNIDYPKGIEEMLYQIQNAMQAAIEKY
;
A
#
# COMPACT_ATOMS: atom_id res chain seq x y z
N MET A 1 -4.58 -59.63 -39.35
CA MET A 1 -3.41 -59.13 -40.11
C MET A 1 -2.50 -58.37 -39.16
N LEU A 2 -1.35 -58.96 -38.85
CA LEU A 2 -0.20 -58.25 -38.29
C LEU A 2 0.39 -57.35 -39.38
N LEU A 3 0.79 -56.13 -39.03
CA LEU A 3 1.99 -55.55 -39.66
C LEU A 3 2.74 -54.65 -38.67
N ASN A 4 4.04 -54.92 -38.66
CA ASN A 4 5.03 -54.58 -37.65
C ASN A 4 5.71 -53.24 -37.94
N LEU A 5 6.21 -52.65 -36.85
CA LEU A 5 7.47 -51.91 -36.70
C LEU A 5 7.78 -50.72 -37.65
N ILE A 6 7.95 -49.54 -37.03
CA ILE A 6 9.25 -48.85 -37.06
C ILE A 6 9.60 -48.36 -35.65
N LYS A 7 10.61 -48.99 -35.05
CA LYS A 7 11.41 -48.44 -33.94
C LYS A 7 12.29 -47.32 -34.50
N ARG A 8 12.20 -46.11 -33.96
CA ARG A 8 13.34 -45.19 -33.88
C ARG A 8 13.52 -44.74 -32.44
N LYS A 9 14.58 -45.30 -31.85
CA LYS A 9 15.13 -44.97 -30.55
C LYS A 9 16.03 -43.74 -30.77
N ASN A 10 15.58 -42.55 -30.38
CA ASN A 10 16.48 -41.43 -30.11
C ASN A 10 16.46 -41.17 -28.61
N LYS A 11 17.53 -41.63 -27.99
CA LYS A 11 17.93 -41.37 -26.62
C LYS A 11 18.63 -40.00 -26.65
N SER A 12 17.95 -38.92 -26.26
CA SER A 12 18.63 -37.72 -25.80
C SER A 12 18.48 -37.66 -24.29
N ASN A 13 19.53 -38.10 -23.61
CA ASN A 13 19.80 -37.68 -22.24
C ASN A 13 19.93 -36.16 -22.24
N GLY A 14 18.90 -35.48 -21.75
CA GLY A 14 19.03 -34.17 -21.15
C GLY A 14 18.34 -34.29 -19.82
N ASP A 15 19.13 -34.37 -18.74
CA ASP A 15 18.61 -34.04 -17.42
C ASP A 15 17.96 -32.67 -17.54
N ILE A 16 16.63 -32.65 -17.65
CA ILE A 16 15.89 -31.46 -17.23
C ILE A 16 16.02 -31.53 -15.73
N THR A 17 17.12 -31.00 -15.19
CA THR A 17 17.09 -30.38 -13.88
C THR A 17 15.98 -29.35 -13.99
N THR A 18 14.77 -29.75 -13.63
CA THR A 18 13.71 -28.82 -13.28
C THR A 18 14.25 -28.10 -12.07
N ASN A 19 15.07 -27.07 -12.30
CA ASN A 19 15.30 -26.04 -11.31
C ASN A 19 13.88 -25.68 -10.86
N PRO A 20 13.52 -25.91 -9.59
CA PRO A 20 12.20 -25.53 -9.13
C PRO A 20 12.04 -24.07 -9.52
N LEU A 21 10.98 -23.77 -10.28
CA LEU A 21 10.59 -22.40 -10.57
C LEU A 21 10.73 -21.63 -9.25
N PRO A 22 11.48 -20.50 -9.23
CA PRO A 22 11.67 -19.76 -7.99
C PRO A 22 10.30 -19.56 -7.39
N ALA A 23 10.13 -20.05 -6.15
CA ALA A 23 8.83 -20.07 -5.49
C ALA A 23 8.19 -18.70 -5.67
N THR A 24 7.04 -18.66 -6.34
CA THR A 24 6.32 -17.41 -6.55
C THR A 24 6.13 -16.78 -5.18
N PRO A 25 6.69 -15.57 -4.93
CA PRO A 25 6.61 -14.96 -3.62
C PRO A 25 5.15 -14.89 -3.20
N THR A 26 4.83 -15.57 -2.10
CA THR A 26 3.49 -15.56 -1.54
C THR A 26 3.31 -14.25 -0.79
N TYR A 27 2.90 -13.22 -1.52
CA TYR A 27 2.55 -11.95 -0.90
C TYR A 27 1.29 -12.13 -0.07
N LYS A 28 1.30 -11.60 1.16
CA LYS A 28 0.10 -11.54 1.98
C LYS A 28 -0.89 -10.55 1.38
N ASN A 29 -2.19 -10.84 1.54
CA ASN A 29 -3.26 -9.91 1.15
C ASN A 29 -3.13 -8.56 1.86
N LEU A 30 -2.65 -8.56 3.11
CA LEU A 30 -2.30 -7.37 3.88
C LEU A 30 -1.12 -7.68 4.81
N ASP A 31 -0.12 -6.81 4.84
CA ASP A 31 0.98 -6.87 5.79
C ASP A 31 1.25 -5.47 6.34
N PHE A 32 1.36 -5.37 7.66
CA PHE A 32 1.55 -4.11 8.37
C PHE A 32 2.71 -4.22 9.33
N HIS A 33 3.62 -3.27 9.24
CA HIS A 33 4.77 -3.14 10.14
C HIS A 33 4.82 -1.74 10.70
N SER A 34 5.02 -1.65 12.01
CA SER A 34 5.28 -0.39 12.69
C SER A 34 6.59 -0.46 13.44
N SER A 35 7.28 0.66 13.54
CA SER A 35 8.49 0.81 14.36
C SER A 35 8.55 2.22 14.91
N ASN A 36 9.16 2.36 16.07
CA ASN A 36 9.47 3.64 16.67
C ASN A 36 10.93 3.61 17.12
N THR A 37 11.75 4.50 16.55
CA THR A 37 13.18 4.60 16.88
C THR A 37 13.53 6.07 16.98
N ASP A 38 14.11 6.48 18.10
CA ASP A 38 14.52 7.87 18.38
C ASP A 38 13.40 8.91 18.15
N GLY A 39 12.15 8.53 18.47
CA GLY A 39 10.98 9.39 18.29
C GLY A 39 10.53 9.55 16.84
N VAL A 40 11.05 8.74 15.93
CA VAL A 40 10.59 8.63 14.54
C VAL A 40 9.69 7.41 14.41
N HIS A 41 8.39 7.64 14.26
CA HIS A 41 7.44 6.57 13.98
C HIS A 41 7.45 6.24 12.49
N LYS A 42 7.60 4.97 12.15
CA LYS A 42 7.50 4.47 10.77
C LYS A 42 6.42 3.42 10.69
N PHE A 43 5.54 3.56 9.71
CA PHE A 43 4.52 2.58 9.38
C PHE A 43 4.70 2.16 7.93
N LYS A 44 4.65 0.85 7.66
CA LYS A 44 4.66 0.30 6.32
C LYS A 44 3.47 -0.63 6.18
N LEU A 45 2.64 -0.34 5.18
CA LEU A 45 1.52 -1.17 4.78
C LEU A 45 1.80 -1.71 3.38
N SER A 46 1.70 -3.02 3.19
CA SER A 46 1.89 -3.67 1.89
C SER A 46 0.71 -4.59 1.60
N MET A 47 0.25 -4.62 0.36
CA MET A 47 -0.91 -5.43 -0.05
C MET A 47 -0.83 -5.78 -1.54
N THR A 48 -1.44 -6.90 -1.92
CA THR A 48 -1.64 -7.27 -3.31
C THR A 48 -2.85 -6.57 -3.89
N ASP A 49 -2.70 -5.96 -5.08
CA ASP A 49 -3.79 -5.41 -5.88
C ASP A 49 -4.60 -6.58 -6.48
N GLY A 50 -5.81 -6.79 -5.96
CA GLY A 50 -6.62 -7.98 -6.21
C GLY A 50 -7.54 -7.90 -7.44
N THR A 51 -7.37 -6.95 -8.35
CA THR A 51 -8.21 -6.88 -9.55
C THR A 51 -7.93 -8.04 -10.51
N GLY A 52 -8.69 -9.13 -10.38
CA GLY A 52 -8.68 -10.29 -11.30
C GLY A 52 -7.83 -11.47 -10.82
N HIS A 53 -7.93 -12.59 -11.55
CA HIS A 53 -7.36 -13.92 -11.22
C HIS A 53 -5.81 -13.99 -11.09
N SER A 54 -5.10 -12.86 -11.07
CA SER A 54 -3.67 -12.78 -10.80
C SER A 54 -3.36 -11.43 -10.13
N PRO A 55 -2.68 -11.40 -8.97
CA PRO A 55 -2.27 -10.13 -8.36
C PRO A 55 -1.26 -9.45 -9.29
N HIS A 56 -1.69 -8.41 -9.99
CA HIS A 56 -0.86 -7.72 -10.97
C HIS A 56 0.09 -6.71 -10.32
N GLY A 57 -0.21 -6.27 -9.09
CA GLY A 57 0.60 -5.27 -8.39
C GLY A 57 0.73 -5.50 -6.89
N LEU A 58 1.85 -5.06 -6.33
CA LEU A 58 2.07 -4.89 -4.89
C LEU A 58 1.99 -3.38 -4.59
N ILE A 59 0.99 -2.98 -3.80
CA ILE A 59 0.84 -1.61 -3.32
C ILE A 59 1.53 -1.50 -1.97
N ILE A 60 2.41 -0.52 -1.81
CA ILE A 60 3.16 -0.24 -0.60
C ILE A 60 2.91 1.21 -0.20
N PHE A 61 2.40 1.40 1.01
CA PHE A 61 2.34 2.70 1.67
C PHE A 61 3.43 2.75 2.75
N THR A 62 4.17 3.85 2.81
CA THR A 62 5.08 4.11 3.93
C THR A 62 4.80 5.48 4.51
N PHE A 63 4.60 5.53 5.82
CA PHE A 63 4.47 6.74 6.61
C PHE A 63 5.70 6.86 7.50
N LYS A 64 6.31 8.04 7.54
CA LYS A 64 7.36 8.35 8.50
C LYS A 64 7.00 9.67 9.16
N ILE A 65 6.91 9.66 10.48
CA ILE A 65 6.35 10.72 11.30
C ILE A 65 7.42 11.16 12.29
N SER A 66 7.75 12.45 12.25
CA SER A 66 8.74 13.10 13.10
C SER A 66 8.39 14.58 13.23
N LYS A 67 9.34 15.50 13.03
CA LYS A 67 9.03 16.94 12.84
C LYS A 67 8.24 17.23 11.56
N ASP A 68 8.37 16.34 10.60
CA ASP A 68 7.62 16.32 9.35
C ASP A 68 6.95 14.95 9.22
N ILE A 69 5.79 14.93 8.56
CA ILE A 69 5.02 13.74 8.21
C ILE A 69 5.25 13.49 6.73
N SER A 70 5.98 12.42 6.41
CA SER A 70 6.18 12.00 5.02
C SER A 70 5.33 10.80 4.67
N PHE A 71 4.74 10.85 3.49
CA PHE A 71 3.95 9.79 2.89
C PHE A 71 4.63 9.31 1.63
N SER A 72 4.63 8.01 1.41
CA SER A 72 4.93 7.47 0.09
C SER A 72 3.96 6.36 -0.25
N LYS A 73 3.61 6.31 -1.53
CA LYS A 73 2.83 5.24 -2.13
C LYS A 73 3.60 4.72 -3.32
N LYS A 74 3.76 3.40 -3.41
CA LYS A 74 4.41 2.74 -4.55
C LYS A 74 3.56 1.57 -4.99
N LYS A 75 3.43 1.37 -6.31
CA LYS A 75 2.88 0.17 -6.92
C LYS A 75 3.99 -0.52 -7.72
N ILE A 76 4.21 -1.80 -7.45
CA ILE A 76 5.21 -2.63 -8.13
C ILE A 76 4.47 -3.70 -8.92
N ILE A 77 4.79 -3.86 -10.21
CA ILE A 77 4.27 -4.96 -11.02
C ILE A 77 4.94 -6.25 -10.56
N ILE A 78 4.18 -7.20 -10.02
CA ILE A 78 4.76 -8.42 -9.41
C ILE A 78 5.53 -9.24 -10.46
N ALA A 79 5.00 -9.36 -11.67
CA ALA A 79 5.59 -10.19 -12.73
C ALA A 79 6.96 -9.69 -13.21
N THR A 80 7.19 -8.37 -13.22
CA THR A 80 8.41 -7.76 -13.78
C THR A 80 9.29 -7.10 -12.71
N ASN A 81 8.80 -7.01 -11.47
CA ASN A 81 9.41 -6.25 -10.37
C ASN A 81 9.69 -4.78 -10.71
N GLN A 82 9.03 -4.23 -11.74
CA GLN A 82 9.15 -2.83 -12.13
C GLN A 82 8.19 -1.97 -11.31
N VAL A 83 8.59 -0.72 -11.05
CA VAL A 83 7.72 0.27 -10.43
C VAL A 83 6.74 0.77 -11.47
N ASP A 84 5.45 0.52 -11.25
CA ASP A 84 4.34 1.04 -12.07
C ASP A 84 4.08 2.51 -11.73
N TYR A 85 4.01 2.80 -10.44
CA TYR A 85 3.69 4.12 -9.90
C TYR A 85 4.43 4.38 -8.60
N SER A 86 4.84 5.64 -8.39
CA SER A 86 5.42 6.10 -7.13
C SER A 86 4.98 7.53 -6.86
N HIS A 87 4.65 7.80 -5.60
CA HIS A 87 4.24 9.10 -5.11
C HIS A 87 4.87 9.37 -3.75
N PHE A 88 5.18 10.62 -3.50
CA PHE A 88 5.77 11.07 -2.24
C PHE A 88 5.25 12.46 -1.89
N GLU A 89 4.89 12.63 -0.63
CA GLU A 89 4.48 13.91 -0.05
C GLU A 89 5.13 14.11 1.31
N LEU A 90 5.32 15.39 1.68
CA LEU A 90 5.87 15.80 2.96
C LEU A 90 5.02 16.96 3.51
N ILE A 91 4.58 16.83 4.75
CA ILE A 91 3.80 17.83 5.46
C ILE A 91 4.56 18.20 6.74
N PRO A 92 4.97 19.46 6.92
CA PRO A 92 5.56 19.89 8.18
C PRO A 92 4.51 19.84 9.30
N CYS A 93 4.89 19.41 10.50
CA CYS A 93 3.98 19.47 11.66
C CYS A 93 3.68 20.91 12.07
N SER A 94 4.67 21.80 11.92
CA SER A 94 4.54 23.22 12.22
C SER A 94 3.37 23.85 11.46
N GLY A 95 2.47 24.50 12.20
CA GLY A 95 1.30 25.18 11.63
C GLY A 95 0.11 24.26 11.36
N ILE A 96 0.20 22.97 11.69
CA ILE A 96 -0.93 22.05 11.71
C ILE A 96 -1.56 22.08 13.11
N GLU A 97 -2.89 22.14 13.16
CA GLU A 97 -3.68 22.07 14.40
C GLU A 97 -4.10 20.62 14.68
N LYS A 98 -4.57 19.93 13.64
CA LYS A 98 -5.23 18.64 13.79
C LYS A 98 -5.10 17.78 12.55
N VAL A 99 -5.00 16.47 12.75
CA VAL A 99 -5.17 15.46 11.70
C VAL A 99 -6.41 14.61 11.98
N SER A 100 -7.16 14.29 10.93
CA SER A 100 -8.26 13.31 10.98
C SER A 100 -8.17 12.35 9.81
N VAL A 101 -8.59 11.10 10.01
CA VAL A 101 -8.73 10.10 8.96
C VAL A 101 -10.20 9.85 8.67
N GLU A 102 -10.54 9.87 7.39
CA GLU A 102 -11.82 9.38 6.88
C GLU A 102 -11.56 8.17 6.01
N PHE A 103 -12.47 7.21 6.03
CA PHE A 103 -12.40 6.05 5.15
C PHE A 103 -13.79 5.65 4.67
N LYS A 104 -13.82 5.02 3.51
CA LYS A 104 -15.03 4.50 2.88
C LYS A 104 -14.75 3.12 2.32
N LEU A 105 -15.57 2.16 2.73
CA LEU A 105 -15.62 0.83 2.18
C LEU A 105 -16.79 0.72 1.20
N ASN A 106 -16.50 0.38 -0.05
CA ASN A 106 -17.50 0.01 -1.04
C ASN A 106 -17.33 -1.47 -1.38
N GLN A 107 -18.43 -2.23 -1.39
CA GLN A 107 -18.44 -3.55 -2.00
C GLN A 107 -19.00 -3.41 -3.41
N ILE A 108 -18.22 -3.80 -4.41
CA ILE A 108 -18.61 -3.79 -5.82
C ILE A 108 -18.44 -5.21 -6.33
N ASN A 109 -19.55 -5.88 -6.68
CA ASN A 109 -19.55 -7.30 -7.05
C ASN A 109 -18.85 -8.19 -5.99
N HIS A 110 -17.77 -8.86 -6.38
CA HIS A 110 -16.99 -9.77 -5.54
C HIS A 110 -15.73 -9.12 -4.95
N PHE A 111 -15.61 -7.79 -5.00
CA PHE A 111 -14.45 -7.08 -4.48
C PHE A 111 -14.84 -5.93 -3.55
N TYR A 112 -13.91 -5.62 -2.65
CA TYR A 112 -13.96 -4.50 -1.73
C TYR A 112 -12.99 -3.41 -2.20
N ASP A 113 -13.51 -2.20 -2.30
CA ASP A 113 -12.76 -0.96 -2.50
C ASP A 113 -12.75 -0.21 -1.17
N PHE A 114 -11.58 -0.15 -0.55
CA PHE A 114 -11.36 0.60 0.67
C PHE A 114 -10.51 1.83 0.36
N SER A 115 -11.13 3.00 0.47
CA SER A 115 -10.48 4.29 0.29
C SER A 115 -10.30 4.97 1.65
N PHE A 116 -9.18 5.67 1.83
CA PHE A 116 -8.93 6.45 3.03
C PHE A 116 -8.29 7.80 2.68
N CYS A 117 -8.50 8.78 3.54
CA CYS A 117 -7.98 10.13 3.40
C CYS A 117 -7.59 10.71 4.75
N PHE A 118 -6.33 11.09 4.91
CA PHE A 118 -5.87 11.91 6.03
C PHE A 118 -6.05 13.38 5.67
N LYS A 119 -6.68 14.13 6.56
CA LYS A 119 -6.96 15.57 6.44
C LYS A 119 -6.19 16.32 7.52
N PHE A 120 -5.33 17.25 7.10
CA PHE A 120 -4.54 18.08 8.01
C PHE A 120 -5.12 19.49 8.04
N ARG A 121 -5.63 19.91 9.18
CA ARG A 121 -6.17 21.26 9.39
C ARG A 121 -5.07 22.17 9.90
N ASN A 122 -4.85 23.31 9.24
CA ASN A 122 -3.87 24.31 9.68
C ASN A 122 -4.37 25.15 10.87
N GLN A 123 -3.44 25.62 11.71
CA GLN A 123 -3.68 26.65 12.71
C GLN A 123 -3.97 27.99 12.01
N ASN A 124 -4.99 28.70 12.50
CA ASN A 124 -5.55 29.96 11.98
C ASN A 124 -4.57 30.83 11.15
N LEU A 125 -4.58 30.67 9.83
CA LEU A 125 -4.01 31.64 8.89
C LEU A 125 -5.11 32.64 8.56
N ASN A 126 -5.12 33.78 9.27
CA ASN A 126 -5.97 34.98 9.04
C ASN A 126 -7.29 34.75 8.28
N LEU A 127 -8.39 34.72 9.04
CA LEU A 127 -9.81 34.55 8.64
C LEU A 127 -10.38 35.56 7.61
N ASN A 128 -9.55 36.28 6.87
CA ASN A 128 -9.96 37.32 5.91
C ASN A 128 -9.81 36.90 4.43
N SER A 129 -9.71 35.61 4.11
CA SER A 129 -9.73 35.17 2.70
C SER A 129 -10.84 34.15 2.46
N ASP A 130 -11.75 34.48 1.54
CA ASP A 130 -12.98 33.76 1.14
C ASP A 130 -12.74 32.38 0.49
N SER A 131 -11.89 31.53 1.05
CA SER A 131 -11.70 30.17 0.54
C SER A 131 -11.45 29.18 1.66
N ASN A 132 -12.53 28.63 2.24
CA ASN A 132 -12.51 27.49 3.17
C ASN A 132 -11.78 26.24 2.62
N GLN A 133 -11.47 26.19 1.32
CA GLN A 133 -10.71 25.12 0.66
C GLN A 133 -9.17 25.24 0.79
N LYS A 134 -8.61 26.36 1.28
CA LYS A 134 -7.13 26.56 1.33
C LYS A 134 -6.45 26.03 2.60
N HIS A 135 -7.16 25.31 3.46
CA HIS A 135 -6.71 25.03 4.83
C HIS A 135 -6.60 23.54 5.18
N ILE A 136 -6.73 22.67 4.17
CA ILE A 136 -6.67 21.22 4.37
C ILE A 136 -5.70 20.60 3.37
N ILE A 137 -4.64 19.98 3.87
CA ILE A 137 -3.78 19.09 3.07
C ILE A 137 -4.39 17.69 3.14
N PHE A 138 -4.42 16.99 2.00
CA PHE A 138 -5.00 15.66 1.87
C PHE A 138 -3.97 14.65 1.41
N PHE A 139 -3.86 13.53 2.12
CA PHE A 139 -3.21 12.33 1.59
C PHE A 139 -4.26 11.21 1.46
N SER A 140 -4.43 10.68 0.25
CA SER A 140 -5.44 9.67 -0.03
C SER A 140 -4.83 8.37 -0.55
N GLY A 141 -5.39 7.26 -0.10
CA GLY A 141 -5.05 5.91 -0.55
C GLY A 141 -6.29 5.10 -0.91
N PHE A 142 -6.06 4.05 -1.68
CA PHE A 142 -7.08 3.09 -2.11
C PHE A 142 -6.52 1.69 -2.06
N ILE A 143 -7.40 0.73 -1.81
CA ILE A 143 -7.10 -0.67 -1.56
C ILE A 143 -8.17 -1.49 -2.25
N TYR A 144 -7.76 -2.28 -3.23
CA TYR A 144 -8.63 -3.19 -3.96
C TYR A 144 -8.32 -4.62 -3.54
N ASN A 145 -9.30 -5.28 -2.92
CA ASN A 145 -9.11 -6.64 -2.46
C ASN A 145 -10.40 -7.47 -2.60
N ILE A 146 -10.25 -8.76 -2.89
CA ILE A 146 -11.36 -9.73 -2.89
C ILE A 146 -11.76 -10.04 -1.45
N ASP A 147 -10.78 -10.14 -0.55
CA ASP A 147 -11.00 -10.35 0.87
C ASP A 147 -10.87 -9.01 1.59
N TYR A 148 -11.93 -8.57 2.26
CA TYR A 148 -11.86 -7.36 3.08
C TYR A 148 -10.73 -7.49 4.11
N PRO A 149 -9.70 -6.61 4.09
CA PRO A 149 -8.61 -6.69 5.03
C PRO A 149 -9.07 -6.18 6.40
N LYS A 150 -9.55 -7.09 7.27
CA LYS A 150 -9.92 -6.77 8.66
C LYS A 150 -8.77 -6.10 9.40
N GLY A 151 -9.07 -5.09 10.21
CA GLY A 151 -8.11 -4.39 11.06
C GLY A 151 -7.45 -3.17 10.40
N ILE A 152 -7.84 -2.84 9.16
CA ILE A 152 -7.28 -1.69 8.48
C ILE A 152 -7.69 -0.35 9.11
N GLU A 153 -8.88 -0.26 9.66
CA GLU A 153 -9.37 0.91 10.36
C GLU A 153 -8.51 1.16 11.61
N GLU A 154 -8.28 0.13 12.42
CA GLU A 154 -7.43 0.19 13.62
C GLU A 154 -6.01 0.65 13.26
N MET A 155 -5.46 0.13 12.17
CA MET A 155 -4.15 0.55 11.65
C MET A 155 -4.14 2.04 11.26
N LEU A 156 -5.16 2.50 10.53
CA LEU A 156 -5.27 3.91 10.15
C LEU A 156 -5.43 4.83 11.37
N TYR A 157 -6.17 4.39 12.39
CA TYR A 157 -6.28 5.10 13.66
C TYR A 157 -4.93 5.17 14.40
N GLN A 158 -4.14 4.09 14.42
CA GLN A 158 -2.79 4.12 14.99
C GLN A 158 -1.87 5.12 14.28
N ILE A 159 -1.94 5.15 12.95
CA ILE A 159 -1.18 6.12 12.13
C ILE A 159 -1.64 7.55 12.44
N GLN A 160 -2.95 7.81 12.47
CA GLN A 160 -3.52 9.11 12.81
C GLN A 160 -3.04 9.59 14.19
N ASN A 161 -3.08 8.72 15.20
CA ASN A 161 -2.68 9.07 16.56
C ASN A 161 -1.19 9.41 16.64
N ALA A 162 -0.33 8.67 15.92
CA ALA A 162 1.09 9.00 15.84
C ALA A 162 1.33 10.36 15.15
N MET A 163 0.57 10.66 14.09
CA MET A 163 0.62 11.97 13.40
C MET A 163 0.19 13.10 14.34
N GLN A 164 -0.93 12.93 15.05
CA GLN A 164 -1.45 13.92 16.00
C GLN A 164 -0.46 14.18 17.14
N ALA A 165 0.13 13.12 17.72
CA ALA A 165 1.14 13.25 18.76
C ALA A 165 2.41 14.00 18.28
N ALA A 166 2.79 13.82 17.02
CA ALA A 166 3.89 14.57 16.43
C ALA A 166 3.52 16.05 16.19
N ILE A 167 2.31 16.34 15.72
CA ILE A 167 1.79 17.70 15.55
C ILE A 167 1.75 18.44 16.90
N GLU A 168 1.34 17.78 17.99
CA GLU A 168 1.28 18.40 19.32
C GLU A 168 2.67 18.68 19.91
N LYS A 169 3.70 17.99 19.41
CA LYS A 169 5.07 18.14 19.89
C LYS A 169 5.82 19.30 19.21
N TYR A 170 5.44 19.70 18.01
CA TYR A 170 6.19 20.63 17.15
C TYR A 170 5.32 21.77 16.62
#